data_AF-A0A9W6XE21-F1
#
_entry.id   AF-A0A9W6XE21-F1
#
_cell.length_a   1.000
_cell.length_b   1.000
_cell.length_c   1.000
_cell.angle_alpha   90.00
_cell.angle_beta   90.00
_cell.angle_gamma   90.00
#
_symmetry.space_group_name_H-M   'P 1'
#
loop_
_entity.id
_entity.type
_entity.pdbx_description
1 polymer ?
#
loop_
_entity_poly.entity_id
_entity_poly.type
_entity_poly.pdbx_seq_one_letter_code
_entity_poly.pdbx_strand_id
1 'polypeptide(L)'
;MSRKMPEAVAWTTSGDAPLGLRDVQAAGVHEQARASWEPYDFNGGTVLAIAGEDFVVVAGDTRLSSGYSVLSREESKLHELTPTTVLGCPGSHNDIIQLRGVLSIRAQMYAHDNEAAMSSSAMAQLLMNTLYSRRFFPYYAFCILCGIDEQGKGAVYTYDAIGSYDRVTRAAQGSGGHLMIPLLDNLVEHDTRTDPKKTLSLQETKDIIKDAFITAGEVRRCLVGSFLRGAGSADVFLLLLYLCCFLSFGMVYCREIFTRATAWRS
;
A
#
# COMPACT_ATOMS: atom_id res chain seq x y z
N MET A 1 17.07 -38.96 33.42
CA MET A 1 16.97 -39.61 32.10
C MET A 1 17.35 -38.59 31.05
N SER A 2 18.53 -38.71 30.43
CA SER A 2 18.93 -37.85 29.32
C SER A 2 17.97 -38.09 28.16
N ARG A 3 17.17 -37.08 27.79
CA ARG A 3 16.31 -37.18 26.60
C ARG A 3 17.22 -37.09 25.38
N LYS A 4 17.26 -38.15 24.56
CA LYS A 4 17.94 -38.14 23.26
C LYS A 4 17.27 -37.08 22.39
N MET A 5 18.02 -36.11 21.87
CA MET A 5 17.46 -35.06 21.00
C MET A 5 16.79 -35.69 19.76
N PRO A 6 15.65 -35.15 19.31
CA PRO A 6 15.06 -35.56 18.03
C PRO A 6 15.98 -35.13 16.88
N GLU A 7 16.14 -36.02 15.91
CA GLU A 7 16.93 -35.76 14.70
C GLU A 7 16.15 -34.79 13.79
N ALA A 8 16.75 -33.66 13.45
CA ALA A 8 16.19 -32.68 12.54
C ALA A 8 16.92 -32.77 11.19
N VAL A 9 16.17 -33.02 10.13
CA VAL A 9 16.71 -33.20 8.78
C VAL A 9 16.01 -32.21 7.84
N ALA A 10 16.78 -31.49 7.04
CA ALA A 10 16.26 -30.69 5.93
C ALA A 10 16.25 -31.55 4.66
N TRP A 11 15.09 -31.71 4.06
CA TRP A 11 14.96 -32.39 2.78
C TRP A 11 15.16 -31.42 1.62
N THR A 12 16.05 -31.76 0.69
CA THR A 12 16.25 -31.04 -0.58
C THR A 12 16.08 -32.00 -1.75
N THR A 13 15.84 -31.47 -2.97
CA THR A 13 15.75 -32.27 -4.20
C THR A 13 17.01 -33.08 -4.50
N SER A 14 18.15 -32.72 -3.90
CA SER A 14 19.44 -33.42 -3.98
C SER A 14 19.72 -34.39 -2.83
N GLY A 15 18.83 -34.50 -1.84
CA GLY A 15 18.98 -35.39 -0.68
C GLY A 15 18.73 -34.71 0.67
N ASP A 16 18.84 -35.51 1.72
CA ASP A 16 18.62 -35.12 3.11
C ASP A 16 19.91 -34.60 3.76
N ALA A 17 19.85 -33.39 4.32
CA ALA A 17 20.95 -32.78 5.07
C ALA A 17 20.59 -32.65 6.56
N PRO A 18 21.43 -33.13 7.49
CA PRO A 18 21.15 -33.01 8.92
C PRO A 18 21.28 -31.55 9.37
N LEU A 19 20.27 -31.04 10.07
CA LEU A 19 20.26 -29.70 10.66
C LEU A 19 20.85 -29.78 12.08
N GLY A 20 22.00 -29.12 12.29
CA GLY A 20 22.66 -29.01 13.59
C GLY A 20 21.95 -28.07 14.57
N LEU A 21 20.70 -28.37 14.92
CA LEU A 21 19.92 -27.57 15.88
C LEU A 21 20.47 -27.78 17.31
N ARG A 22 20.62 -26.67 18.04
CA ARG A 22 21.04 -26.68 19.45
C ARG A 22 19.82 -26.85 20.36
N ASP A 23 20.05 -27.35 21.57
CA ASP A 23 19.01 -27.51 22.59
C ASP A 23 18.25 -26.20 22.85
N VAL A 24 16.92 -26.28 22.94
CA VAL A 24 16.02 -25.15 23.19
C VAL A 24 16.37 -24.41 24.50
N GLN A 25 17.02 -25.09 25.45
CA GLN A 25 17.48 -24.50 26.71
C GLN A 25 18.71 -23.59 26.54
N ALA A 26 19.46 -23.71 25.45
CA ALA A 26 20.60 -22.85 25.12
C ALA A 26 20.18 -21.59 24.33
N ALA A 27 18.95 -21.56 23.78
CA ALA A 27 18.34 -20.35 23.27
C ALA A 27 17.90 -19.51 24.47
N GLY A 28 18.82 -18.69 24.98
CA GLY A 28 18.57 -17.81 26.11
C GLY A 28 17.27 -17.04 25.92
N VAL A 29 16.55 -16.81 27.02
CA VAL A 29 15.41 -15.91 27.06
C VAL A 29 15.88 -14.59 26.44
N HIS A 30 15.29 -14.18 25.31
CA HIS A 30 15.58 -12.89 24.72
C HIS A 30 15.24 -11.82 25.77
N GLU A 31 16.28 -11.29 26.41
CA GLU A 31 16.16 -10.14 27.28
C GLU A 31 15.52 -9.03 26.44
N GLN A 32 14.34 -8.58 26.86
CA GLN A 32 13.62 -7.52 26.17
C GLN A 32 14.51 -6.29 26.18
N ALA A 33 15.22 -6.07 25.07
CA ALA A 33 16.07 -4.91 24.89
C ALA A 33 15.26 -3.67 25.25
N ARG A 34 15.79 -2.87 26.19
CA ARG A 34 15.20 -1.58 26.56
C ARG A 34 14.89 -0.81 25.27
N ALA A 35 13.69 -0.23 25.19
CA ALA A 35 13.25 0.53 24.03
C ALA A 35 14.24 1.68 23.74
N SER A 36 15.12 1.46 22.77
CA SER A 36 15.92 2.52 22.17
C SER A 36 14.97 3.41 21.38
N TRP A 37 15.17 4.72 21.41
CA TRP A 37 14.39 5.62 20.58
C TRP A 37 14.71 5.36 19.10
N GLU A 38 13.69 5.04 18.31
CA GLU A 38 13.77 4.85 16.87
C GLU A 38 13.07 6.02 16.17
N PRO A 39 13.73 6.70 15.20
CA PRO A 39 13.17 7.87 14.55
C PRO A 39 12.03 7.57 13.57
N TYR A 40 11.92 6.33 13.09
CA TYR A 40 10.94 5.94 12.07
C TYR A 40 9.82 5.12 12.68
N ASP A 41 8.58 5.45 12.29
CA ASP A 41 7.41 4.62 12.56
C ASP A 41 6.80 4.15 11.23
N PHE A 42 6.34 2.90 11.19
CA PHE A 42 5.67 2.34 10.03
C PHE A 42 4.17 2.49 10.19
N ASN A 43 3.59 3.47 9.49
CA ASN A 43 2.17 3.76 9.62
C ASN A 43 1.26 2.98 8.66
N GLY A 44 1.84 2.02 7.93
CA GLY A 44 1.15 1.23 6.93
C GLY A 44 0.75 2.05 5.71
N GLY A 45 -0.44 1.75 5.20
CA GLY A 45 -0.95 2.34 3.97
C GLY A 45 -0.53 1.58 2.73
N THR A 46 -1.33 1.70 1.69
CA THR A 46 -1.13 1.07 0.39
C THR A 46 -1.64 2.01 -0.70
N VAL A 47 -0.82 2.23 -1.72
CA VAL A 47 -1.16 3.04 -2.88
C VAL A 47 -0.97 2.20 -4.13
N LEU A 48 -1.88 2.39 -5.09
CA LEU A 48 -1.91 1.73 -6.37
C LEU A 48 -2.13 2.75 -7.48
N ALA A 49 -1.45 2.57 -8.60
CA ALA A 49 -1.64 3.38 -9.80
C ALA A 49 -1.57 2.54 -11.08
N ILE A 50 -2.40 2.89 -12.05
CA ILE A 50 -2.43 2.31 -13.39
C ILE A 50 -2.48 3.45 -14.41
N ALA A 51 -1.54 3.44 -15.36
CA ALA A 51 -1.50 4.32 -16.52
C ALA A 51 -2.31 3.71 -17.67
N GLY A 52 -3.33 4.43 -18.13
CA GLY A 52 -4.02 4.18 -19.38
C GLY A 52 -3.44 5.04 -20.51
N GLU A 53 -4.05 4.94 -21.70
CA GLU A 53 -3.63 5.72 -22.87
C GLU A 53 -3.84 7.22 -22.67
N ASP A 54 -5.03 7.62 -22.21
CA ASP A 54 -5.42 9.04 -22.03
C ASP A 54 -5.75 9.40 -20.57
N PHE A 55 -5.52 8.48 -19.63
CA PHE A 55 -5.89 8.67 -18.24
C PHE A 55 -4.90 7.98 -17.30
N VAL A 56 -4.89 8.40 -16.05
CA VAL A 56 -4.22 7.69 -14.95
C VAL A 56 -5.23 7.50 -13.82
N VAL A 57 -5.29 6.29 -13.26
CA VAL A 57 -6.11 6.01 -12.07
C VAL A 57 -5.17 5.73 -10.92
N VAL A 58 -5.30 6.51 -9.86
CA VAL A 58 -4.57 6.34 -8.61
C VAL A 58 -5.55 6.12 -7.48
N ALA A 59 -5.23 5.19 -6.59
CA ALA A 59 -6.03 4.86 -5.43
C ALA A 59 -5.12 4.60 -4.23
N GLY A 60 -5.56 5.04 -3.06
CA GLY A 60 -4.89 4.80 -1.79
C GLY A 60 -5.91 4.44 -0.73
N ASP A 61 -5.49 3.64 0.25
CA ASP A 61 -6.30 3.43 1.44
C ASP A 61 -6.26 4.65 2.37
N THR A 62 -7.20 4.73 3.31
CA THR A 62 -7.33 5.89 4.22
C THR A 62 -6.97 5.58 5.67
N ARG A 63 -6.45 4.38 5.95
CA ARG A 63 -6.09 4.00 7.32
C ARG A 63 -4.72 4.56 7.68
N LEU A 64 -4.64 5.11 8.87
CA LEU A 64 -3.40 5.45 9.55
C LEU A 64 -3.32 4.62 10.82
N SER A 65 -2.29 3.78 10.90
CA SER A 65 -2.04 2.91 12.06
C SER A 65 -0.68 3.23 12.66
N SER A 66 -0.50 2.88 13.93
CA SER A 66 0.81 2.85 14.58
C SER A 66 0.81 1.63 15.51
N GLY A 67 1.73 0.70 15.29
CA GLY A 67 1.68 -0.63 15.91
C GLY A 67 0.32 -1.31 15.70
N TYR A 68 -0.34 -1.67 16.80
CA TYR A 68 -1.67 -2.30 16.79
C TYR A 68 -2.83 -1.32 16.93
N SER A 69 -2.54 -0.02 17.01
CA SER A 69 -3.55 1.03 17.18
C SER A 69 -3.90 1.68 15.85
N VAL A 70 -5.20 1.92 15.63
CA VAL A 70 -5.68 2.72 14.50
C VAL A 70 -5.79 4.17 14.96
N LEU A 71 -4.95 5.04 14.41
CA LEU A 71 -4.93 6.47 14.73
C LEU A 71 -6.06 7.20 13.98
N SER A 72 -6.21 6.92 12.69
CA SER A 72 -7.26 7.51 11.85
C SER A 72 -7.73 6.52 10.78
N ARG A 73 -8.96 6.71 10.31
CA ARG A 73 -9.59 5.93 9.23
C ARG A 73 -9.85 6.75 7.98
N GLU A 74 -9.54 8.05 8.00
CA GLU A 74 -9.93 9.01 6.96
C GLU A 74 -8.72 9.75 6.37
N GLU A 75 -7.49 9.29 6.66
CA GLU A 75 -6.27 9.94 6.21
C GLU A 75 -5.85 9.48 4.81
N SER A 76 -6.06 10.34 3.81
CA SER A 76 -5.66 10.06 2.42
C SER A 76 -4.13 10.02 2.28
N LYS A 77 -3.62 9.01 1.55
CA LYS A 77 -2.21 8.93 1.13
C LYS A 77 -1.93 9.63 -0.20
N LEU A 78 -2.98 10.14 -0.84
CA LEU A 78 -2.92 10.84 -2.11
C LEU A 78 -2.90 12.34 -1.87
N HIS A 79 -1.92 13.00 -2.47
CA HIS A 79 -1.67 14.42 -2.35
C HIS A 79 -1.46 15.02 -3.73
N GLU A 80 -2.29 15.99 -4.09
CA GLU A 80 -2.09 16.76 -5.32
C GLU A 80 -0.91 17.72 -5.14
N LEU A 81 0.04 17.69 -6.08
CA LEU A 81 1.18 18.61 -6.08
C LEU A 81 0.98 19.73 -7.09
N THR A 82 0.47 19.37 -8.27
CA THR A 82 0.20 20.27 -9.39
C THR A 82 -1.10 19.82 -10.06
N PRO A 83 -1.77 20.66 -10.85
CA PRO A 83 -3.03 20.29 -11.52
C PRO A 83 -2.94 19.03 -12.39
N THR A 84 -1.73 18.67 -12.83
CA THR A 84 -1.45 17.53 -13.71
C THR A 84 -0.83 16.33 -13.00
N THR A 85 -0.44 16.47 -11.73
CA THR A 85 0.39 15.47 -11.02
C THR A 85 -0.06 15.26 -9.58
N VAL A 86 -0.26 14.00 -9.23
CA VAL A 86 -0.64 13.51 -7.90
C VAL A 86 0.48 12.63 -7.35
N LEU A 87 0.82 12.84 -6.08
CA LEU A 87 1.76 12.05 -5.32
C LEU A 87 1.00 11.11 -4.39
N GLY A 88 1.29 9.82 -4.44
CA GLY A 88 0.81 8.84 -3.49
C GLY A 88 1.97 8.25 -2.71
N CYS A 89 2.04 8.45 -1.40
CA CYS A 89 3.14 7.93 -0.58
C CYS A 89 2.62 7.15 0.64
N PRO A 90 2.81 5.83 0.69
CA PRO A 90 2.80 5.02 1.91
C PRO A 90 4.16 5.05 2.63
N GLY A 91 4.17 4.74 3.92
CA GLY A 91 5.37 4.75 4.76
C GLY A 91 5.18 5.44 6.11
N SER A 92 6.22 6.14 6.58
CA SER A 92 6.14 6.96 7.79
C SER A 92 5.38 8.26 7.50
N HIS A 93 4.32 8.49 8.25
CA HIS A 93 3.43 9.61 8.01
C HIS A 93 4.11 10.98 8.18
N ASN A 94 5.02 11.08 9.15
CA ASN A 94 5.75 12.32 9.44
C ASN A 94 6.64 12.73 8.25
N ASP A 95 7.38 11.76 7.71
CA ASP A 95 8.23 11.96 6.53
C ASP A 95 7.42 12.33 5.31
N ILE A 96 6.25 11.71 5.12
CA ILE A 96 5.35 12.01 3.99
C ILE A 96 4.83 13.46 4.07
N ILE A 97 4.40 13.92 5.25
CA ILE A 97 3.95 15.31 5.43
C ILE A 97 5.10 16.29 5.12
N GLN A 98 6.31 16.01 5.61
CA GLN A 98 7.46 16.86 5.34
C GLN A 98 7.81 16.88 3.85
N LEU A 99 7.90 15.70 3.22
CA LEU A 99 8.22 15.55 1.81
C LEU A 99 7.22 16.29 0.93
N ARG A 100 5.92 16.13 1.22
CA ARG A 100 4.84 16.89 0.57
C ARG A 100 5.09 18.39 0.69
N GLY A 101 5.37 18.90 1.89
CA GLY A 101 5.62 20.33 2.12
C GLY A 101 6.79 20.86 1.28
N VAL A 102 7.90 20.13 1.24
CA VAL A 102 9.08 20.51 0.44
C VAL A 102 8.77 20.52 -1.06
N LEU A 103 8.05 19.50 -1.55
CA LEU A 103 7.69 19.41 -2.97
C LEU A 103 6.71 20.51 -3.37
N SER A 104 5.69 20.78 -2.55
CA SER A 104 4.73 21.85 -2.83
C SER A 104 5.41 23.21 -2.91
N ILE A 105 6.34 23.51 -1.99
CA ILE A 105 7.10 24.77 -2.01
C ILE A 105 7.94 24.86 -3.30
N ARG A 106 8.68 23.79 -3.64
CA ARG A 106 9.52 23.79 -4.85
C ARG A 106 8.69 23.88 -6.13
N ALA A 107 7.52 23.25 -6.17
CA ALA A 107 6.58 23.35 -7.28
C ALA A 107 6.06 24.78 -7.47
N GLN A 108 5.73 25.46 -6.36
CA GLN A 108 5.29 26.86 -6.38
C GLN A 108 6.41 27.82 -6.81
N MET A 109 7.63 27.62 -6.30
CA MET A 109 8.80 28.41 -6.72
C MET A 109 9.05 28.25 -8.22
N TYR A 110 9.02 27.02 -8.74
CA TYR A 110 9.16 26.77 -10.17
C TYR A 110 8.09 27.47 -11.00
N ALA A 111 6.83 27.42 -10.55
CA ALA A 111 5.72 28.06 -11.23
C ALA A 111 5.82 29.60 -11.22
N HIS A 112 6.38 30.18 -10.15
CA HIS A 112 6.64 31.61 -10.06
C HIS A 112 7.78 32.03 -10.99
N ASP A 113 8.88 31.26 -11.02
CA ASP A 113 10.08 31.64 -11.77
C ASP A 113 9.93 31.43 -13.29
N ASN A 114 9.16 30.43 -13.71
CA ASN A 114 8.97 30.09 -15.13
C ASN A 114 7.59 30.45 -15.68
N GLU A 115 6.72 31.06 -14.86
CA GLU A 115 5.32 31.39 -15.18
C GLU A 115 4.48 30.20 -15.69
N ALA A 116 4.93 28.96 -15.42
CA ALA A 116 4.34 27.73 -15.94
C ALA A 116 4.35 26.61 -14.90
N ALA A 117 3.27 25.81 -14.87
CA ALA A 117 3.19 24.65 -14.00
C ALA A 117 4.25 23.59 -14.40
N MET A 118 4.79 22.90 -13.40
CA MET A 118 5.79 21.86 -13.62
C MET A 118 5.17 20.65 -14.34
N SER A 119 5.85 20.14 -15.37
CA SER A 119 5.43 18.90 -16.04
C SER A 119 5.64 17.68 -15.14
N SER A 120 4.90 16.60 -15.40
CA SER A 120 4.99 15.38 -14.59
C SER A 120 6.39 14.75 -14.63
N SER A 121 7.10 14.86 -15.76
CA SER A 121 8.50 14.42 -15.90
C SER A 121 9.47 15.28 -15.09
N ALA A 122 9.31 16.62 -15.11
CA ALA A 122 10.13 17.51 -14.30
C ALA A 122 9.90 17.29 -12.79
N MET A 123 8.66 17.06 -12.39
CA MET A 123 8.32 16.69 -11.01
C MET A 123 8.94 15.36 -10.59
N ALA A 124 9.02 14.39 -11.52
CA ALA A 124 9.66 13.11 -11.25
C ALA A 124 11.15 13.26 -10.92
N GLN A 125 11.87 14.05 -11.71
CA GLN A 125 13.28 14.36 -11.45
C GLN A 125 13.46 15.17 -10.16
N LEU A 126 12.56 16.11 -9.87
CA LEU A 126 12.58 16.87 -8.64
C LEU A 126 12.44 15.96 -7.41
N LEU A 127 11.51 15.00 -7.47
CA LEU A 127 11.28 14.03 -6.40
C LEU A 127 12.50 13.13 -6.19
N MET A 128 13.09 12.60 -7.27
CA MET A 128 14.35 11.84 -7.23
C MET A 128 15.43 12.61 -6.49
N ASN A 129 15.69 13.85 -6.91
CA ASN A 129 16.74 14.69 -6.32
C ASN A 129 16.45 15.02 -4.85
N THR A 130 15.19 15.22 -4.50
CA THR A 130 14.77 15.51 -3.12
C THR A 130 15.00 14.30 -2.21
N LEU A 131 14.60 13.10 -2.63
CA LEU A 131 14.84 11.86 -1.89
C LEU A 131 16.36 11.58 -1.76
N TYR A 132 17.10 11.75 -2.85
CA TYR A 132 18.54 11.50 -2.87
C TYR A 132 19.35 12.47 -2.02
N SER A 133 18.92 13.74 -1.91
CA SER A 133 19.58 14.75 -1.07
C SER A 133 19.72 14.34 0.40
N ARG A 134 18.90 13.39 0.85
CA ARG A 134 18.85 12.88 2.21
C ARG A 134 19.36 11.43 2.31
N ARG A 135 20.31 11.03 1.46
CA ARG A 135 20.82 9.64 1.40
C ARG A 135 21.31 9.04 2.74
N PHE A 136 21.88 9.85 3.62
CA PHE A 136 22.40 9.42 4.93
C PHE A 136 21.35 9.40 6.05
N PHE A 137 20.21 10.03 5.82
CA PHE A 137 19.04 10.00 6.70
C PHE A 137 17.78 10.09 5.83
N PRO A 138 17.39 8.97 5.20
CA PRO A 138 16.41 8.95 4.12
C PRO A 138 15.00 9.21 4.65
N TYR A 139 14.11 9.61 3.75
CA TYR A 139 12.68 9.57 4.02
C TYR A 139 12.21 8.12 3.99
N TYR A 140 11.50 7.68 5.02
CA TYR A 140 10.86 6.37 5.01
C TYR A 140 9.52 6.44 4.27
N ALA A 141 9.58 6.71 2.97
CA ALA A 141 8.42 6.86 2.10
C ALA A 141 8.64 6.13 0.77
N PHE A 142 7.67 5.32 0.36
CA PHE A 142 7.71 4.57 -0.90
C PHE A 142 6.74 5.19 -1.89
N CYS A 143 7.17 6.28 -2.54
CA CYS A 143 6.26 7.12 -3.31
C CYS A 143 5.95 6.55 -4.70
N ILE A 144 4.75 6.86 -5.17
CA ILE A 144 4.32 6.73 -6.56
C ILE A 144 3.90 8.13 -7.02
N LEU A 145 4.50 8.61 -8.09
CA LEU A 145 4.11 9.85 -8.74
C LEU A 145 3.28 9.52 -9.97
N CYS A 146 2.07 10.06 -10.04
CA CYS A 146 1.14 9.84 -11.13
C CYS A 146 0.85 11.18 -11.80
N GLY A 147 0.78 11.21 -13.11
CA GLY A 147 0.35 12.41 -13.80
C GLY A 147 0.02 12.15 -15.27
N ILE A 148 -0.31 13.23 -15.95
CA ILE A 148 -0.48 13.24 -17.40
C ILE A 148 0.77 13.85 -18.01
N ASP A 149 1.31 13.20 -19.03
CA ASP A 149 2.47 13.67 -19.79
C ASP A 149 2.07 14.80 -20.76
N GLU A 150 3.02 15.52 -21.32
CA GLU A 150 2.75 16.60 -22.29
C GLU A 150 2.04 16.09 -23.56
N GLN A 151 2.19 14.79 -23.85
CA GLN A 151 1.53 14.09 -24.95
C GLN A 151 0.10 13.65 -24.61
N GLY A 152 -0.41 14.00 -23.43
CA GLY A 152 -1.74 13.56 -22.96
C GLY A 152 -1.78 12.14 -22.41
N LYS A 153 -0.65 11.43 -22.37
CA LYS A 153 -0.58 10.04 -21.92
C LYS A 153 -0.48 9.91 -20.42
N GLY A 154 -1.13 8.90 -19.85
CA GLY A 154 -0.93 8.53 -18.46
C GLY A 154 0.53 8.19 -18.18
N ALA A 155 1.09 8.76 -17.11
CA ALA A 155 2.45 8.47 -16.66
C ALA A 155 2.44 8.12 -15.17
N VAL A 156 3.03 6.97 -14.84
CA VAL A 156 3.24 6.51 -13.48
C VAL A 156 4.73 6.29 -13.26
N TYR A 157 5.26 6.89 -12.20
CA TYR A 157 6.64 6.76 -11.79
C TYR A 157 6.69 6.15 -10.39
N THR A 158 7.46 5.09 -10.22
CA THR A 158 7.66 4.44 -8.91
C THR A 158 8.99 4.86 -8.33
N TYR A 159 9.06 5.02 -7.00
CA TYR A 159 10.28 5.40 -6.31
C TYR A 159 10.64 4.39 -5.23
N ASP A 160 11.94 4.18 -5.06
CA ASP A 160 12.51 3.61 -3.84
C ASP A 160 12.75 4.70 -2.78
N ALA A 161 12.98 4.31 -1.52
CA ALA A 161 13.27 5.21 -0.40
C ALA A 161 14.50 6.10 -0.62
N ILE A 162 15.42 5.70 -1.51
CA ILE A 162 16.62 6.47 -1.87
C ILE A 162 16.38 7.45 -3.03
N GLY A 163 15.30 7.25 -3.79
CA GLY A 163 14.94 8.10 -4.92
C GLY A 163 15.26 7.53 -6.29
N SER A 164 15.72 6.28 -6.42
CA SER A 164 15.72 5.61 -7.74
C SER A 164 14.30 5.55 -8.27
N TYR A 165 14.09 5.90 -9.53
CA TYR A 165 12.77 5.91 -10.13
C TYR A 165 12.74 5.28 -11.51
N ASP A 166 11.59 4.73 -11.86
CA ASP A 166 11.33 4.17 -13.19
C ASP A 166 9.91 4.51 -13.63
N ARG A 167 9.70 4.64 -14.95
CA ARG A 167 8.39 4.87 -15.55
C ARG A 167 7.76 3.52 -15.87
N VAL A 168 6.62 3.25 -15.24
CA VAL A 168 5.90 1.98 -15.38
C VAL A 168 4.45 2.22 -15.79
N THR A 169 3.80 1.19 -16.32
CA THR A 169 2.37 1.17 -16.63
C THR A 169 1.51 0.94 -15.38
N ARG A 170 2.03 0.19 -14.40
CA ARG A 170 1.34 -0.15 -13.15
C ARG A 170 2.31 -0.10 -11.99
N ALA A 171 1.84 0.39 -10.86
CA ALA A 171 2.65 0.46 -9.64
C ALA A 171 1.78 0.20 -8.41
N ALA A 172 2.30 -0.58 -7.47
CA ALA A 172 1.73 -0.70 -6.14
C ALA A 172 2.84 -0.55 -5.11
N GLN A 173 2.60 0.27 -4.09
CA GLN A 173 3.54 0.51 -3.01
C GLN A 173 2.84 0.43 -1.65
N GLY A 174 3.63 0.16 -0.62
CA GLY A 174 3.15 0.06 0.75
C GLY A 174 2.82 -1.37 1.18
N SER A 175 2.11 -1.48 2.30
CA SER A 175 1.93 -2.74 3.02
C SER A 175 1.25 -3.84 2.20
N GLY A 176 0.30 -3.50 1.32
CA GLY A 176 -0.41 -4.43 0.43
C GLY A 176 0.14 -4.52 -0.99
N GLY A 177 1.21 -3.78 -1.33
CA GLY A 177 1.70 -3.68 -2.71
C GLY A 177 2.08 -5.03 -3.33
N HIS A 178 2.81 -5.86 -2.58
CA HIS A 178 3.23 -7.19 -3.00
C HIS A 178 2.08 -8.17 -3.31
N LEU A 179 0.87 -7.96 -2.78
CA LEU A 179 -0.30 -8.77 -3.12
C LEU A 179 -0.96 -8.30 -4.41
N MET A 180 -0.93 -6.99 -4.66
CA MET A 180 -1.61 -6.37 -5.80
C MET A 180 -0.77 -6.41 -7.07
N ILE A 181 0.56 -6.34 -6.96
CA ILE A 181 1.46 -6.40 -8.12
C ILE A 181 1.14 -7.64 -8.97
N PRO A 182 1.24 -8.90 -8.49
CA PRO A 182 1.02 -10.09 -9.33
C PRO A 182 -0.37 -10.16 -9.98
N LEU A 183 -1.38 -9.60 -9.33
CA LEU A 183 -2.72 -9.49 -9.90
C LEU A 183 -2.71 -8.55 -11.13
N LEU A 184 -2.03 -7.42 -11.02
CA LEU A 184 -1.89 -6.47 -12.12
C LEU A 184 -0.93 -6.96 -13.22
N ASP A 185 0.09 -7.75 -12.90
CA ASP A 185 0.94 -8.43 -13.90
C ASP A 185 0.08 -9.27 -14.83
N ASN A 186 -0.85 -10.02 -14.26
CA ASN A 186 -1.75 -10.89 -15.01
C ASN A 186 -2.82 -10.11 -15.79
N LEU A 187 -3.45 -9.12 -15.14
CA LEU A 187 -4.60 -8.41 -15.72
C LEU A 187 -4.24 -7.26 -16.66
N VAL A 188 -3.14 -6.54 -16.40
CA VAL A 188 -2.75 -5.32 -17.14
C VAL A 188 -1.66 -5.62 -18.15
N GLU A 189 -0.59 -6.31 -17.74
CA GLU A 189 0.53 -6.62 -18.63
C GLU A 189 0.35 -7.90 -19.44
N HIS A 190 -0.50 -8.82 -18.97
CA HIS A 190 -0.72 -10.13 -19.60
C HIS A 190 0.55 -11.00 -19.68
N ASP A 191 1.52 -10.82 -18.77
CA ASP A 191 2.82 -11.53 -18.83
C ASP A 191 2.67 -13.07 -18.89
N THR A 192 1.65 -13.61 -18.23
CA THR A 192 1.38 -15.06 -18.17
C THR A 192 0.28 -15.51 -19.13
N ARG A 193 -0.46 -14.60 -19.76
CA ARG A 193 -1.64 -14.93 -20.59
C ARG A 193 -1.30 -14.91 -22.07
N THR A 194 -1.85 -15.85 -22.82
CA THR A 194 -1.73 -15.93 -24.28
C THR A 194 -2.74 -15.09 -25.04
N ASP A 195 -3.67 -14.43 -24.34
CA ASP A 195 -4.68 -13.57 -24.93
C ASP A 195 -4.06 -12.25 -25.44
N PRO A 196 -4.60 -11.64 -26.52
CA PRO A 196 -4.10 -10.36 -27.00
C PRO A 196 -4.30 -9.26 -25.95
N LYS A 197 -3.27 -8.41 -25.75
CA LYS A 197 -3.32 -7.28 -24.82
C LYS A 197 -4.42 -6.30 -25.23
N LYS A 198 -5.42 -6.13 -24.37
CA LYS A 198 -6.54 -5.20 -24.59
C LYS A 198 -6.19 -3.82 -24.02
N THR A 199 -6.55 -2.76 -24.74
CA THR A 199 -6.54 -1.39 -24.21
C THR A 199 -7.63 -1.25 -23.14
N LEU A 200 -7.22 -0.96 -21.90
CA LEU A 200 -8.16 -0.86 -20.77
C LEU A 200 -8.93 0.45 -20.82
N SER A 201 -10.25 0.38 -20.66
CA SER A 201 -11.07 1.57 -20.47
C SER A 201 -10.96 2.10 -19.02
N LEU A 202 -11.35 3.36 -18.81
CA LEU A 202 -11.33 4.00 -17.49
C LEU A 202 -12.17 3.25 -16.46
N GLN A 203 -13.34 2.73 -16.85
CA GLN A 203 -14.23 2.03 -15.93
C GLN A 203 -13.68 0.64 -15.57
N GLU A 204 -13.21 -0.12 -16.56
CA GLU A 204 -12.57 -1.42 -16.32
C GLU A 204 -11.36 -1.27 -15.39
N THR A 205 -10.54 -0.23 -15.59
CA THR A 205 -9.39 0.05 -14.73
C THR A 205 -9.81 0.35 -13.29
N LYS A 206 -10.88 1.15 -13.11
CA LYS A 206 -11.42 1.44 -11.77
C LYS A 206 -11.94 0.19 -11.07
N ASP A 207 -12.58 -0.71 -11.80
CA ASP A 207 -13.11 -1.95 -11.22
C ASP A 207 -12.00 -2.92 -10.84
N ILE A 208 -10.96 -3.07 -11.67
CA ILE A 208 -9.75 -3.83 -11.33
C ILE A 208 -9.10 -3.30 -10.04
N ILE A 209 -8.98 -1.98 -9.91
CA ILE A 209 -8.41 -1.35 -8.72
C ILE A 209 -9.27 -1.63 -7.48
N LYS A 210 -10.60 -1.51 -7.58
CA LYS A 210 -11.49 -1.84 -6.46
C LYS A 210 -11.32 -3.30 -6.02
N ASP A 211 -11.29 -4.23 -6.96
CA ASP A 211 -11.15 -5.66 -6.67
C ASP A 211 -9.78 -5.99 -6.04
N ALA A 212 -8.72 -5.31 -6.50
CA ALA A 212 -7.39 -5.42 -5.92
C ALA A 212 -7.37 -4.95 -4.45
N PHE A 213 -7.98 -3.81 -4.15
CA PHE A 213 -8.08 -3.30 -2.77
C PHE A 213 -8.99 -4.15 -1.88
N ILE A 214 -10.08 -4.71 -2.42
CA ILE A 214 -10.94 -5.63 -1.66
C ILE A 214 -10.13 -6.89 -1.29
N THR A 215 -9.42 -7.47 -2.25
CA THR A 215 -8.62 -8.68 -2.03
C THR A 215 -7.48 -8.42 -1.04
N ALA A 216 -6.74 -7.31 -1.20
CA ALA A 216 -5.69 -6.91 -0.27
C ALA A 216 -6.25 -6.60 1.13
N GLY A 217 -7.44 -6.00 1.20
CA GLY A 217 -8.14 -5.67 2.44
C GLY A 217 -8.59 -6.90 3.23
N GLU A 218 -8.97 -7.99 2.57
CA GLU A 218 -9.33 -9.25 3.24
C GLU A 218 -8.08 -10.01 3.74
N VAL A 219 -7.04 -10.12 2.90
CA VAL A 219 -5.81 -10.87 3.24
C VAL A 219 -4.94 -10.14 4.28
N ARG A 220 -4.90 -8.80 4.22
CA ARG A 220 -4.03 -7.97 5.06
C ARG A 220 -4.79 -6.82 5.75
N ARG A 221 -5.93 -7.19 6.36
CA ARG A 221 -6.88 -6.27 7.02
C ARG A 221 -6.28 -5.38 8.10
N CYS A 222 -5.16 -5.76 8.71
CA CYS A 222 -4.52 -4.98 9.76
C CYS A 222 -3.93 -3.66 9.23
N LEU A 223 -3.36 -3.66 8.03
CA LEU A 223 -2.59 -2.53 7.48
C LEU A 223 -3.25 -1.84 6.27
N VAL A 224 -4.23 -2.50 5.64
CA VAL A 224 -5.02 -1.93 4.52
C VAL A 224 -6.39 -1.48 5.04
N GLY A 225 -6.69 -0.19 4.87
CA GLY A 225 -7.86 0.50 5.37
C GLY A 225 -9.12 0.47 4.50
N SER A 226 -10.21 1.01 5.03
CA SER A 226 -11.46 1.23 4.30
C SER A 226 -11.22 2.13 3.08
N PHE A 227 -11.67 1.72 1.90
CA PHE A 227 -11.76 2.61 0.74
C PHE A 227 -12.95 3.57 0.95
N LEU A 228 -12.82 4.86 0.59
CA LEU A 228 -13.95 5.80 0.59
C LEU A 228 -15.03 5.29 -0.38
N ARG A 229 -16.02 4.59 0.16
CA ARG A 229 -17.22 4.19 -0.59
C ARG A 229 -18.05 5.45 -0.83
N GLY A 230 -18.01 5.96 -2.05
CA GLY A 230 -19.07 6.84 -2.55
C GLY A 230 -20.43 6.17 -2.38
N ALA A 231 -21.40 6.94 -1.90
CA ALA A 231 -22.75 6.51 -1.55
C ALA A 231 -23.40 5.60 -2.61
N GLY A 232 -23.89 4.41 -2.22
CA GLY A 232 -24.79 3.64 -3.09
C GLY A 232 -24.94 2.13 -2.87
N SER A 233 -24.15 1.45 -2.04
CA SER A 233 -24.29 -0.01 -1.88
C SER A 233 -24.01 -0.49 -0.45
N ALA A 234 -24.99 -0.24 0.43
CA ALA A 234 -24.97 -0.69 1.83
C ALA A 234 -25.41 -2.17 1.99
N ASP A 235 -26.06 -2.78 1.00
CA ASP A 235 -26.79 -4.04 1.23
C ASP A 235 -25.95 -5.32 1.13
N VAL A 236 -24.84 -5.31 0.40
CA VAL A 236 -23.98 -6.52 0.27
C VAL A 236 -23.06 -6.70 1.47
N PHE A 237 -22.71 -5.61 2.16
CA PHE A 237 -21.77 -5.63 3.29
C PHE A 237 -22.41 -6.20 4.56
N LEU A 238 -23.73 -6.01 4.74
CA LEU A 238 -24.46 -6.54 5.89
C LEU A 238 -24.56 -8.08 5.84
N LEU A 239 -24.66 -8.66 4.64
CA LEU A 239 -24.76 -10.11 4.45
C LEU A 239 -23.43 -10.84 4.71
N LEU A 240 -22.31 -10.25 4.30
CA LEU A 240 -20.96 -10.83 4.47
C LEU A 240 -20.45 -10.72 5.91
N LEU A 241 -20.78 -9.62 6.62
CA LEU A 241 -20.57 -9.53 8.07
C LEU A 241 -21.40 -10.56 8.84
N TYR A 242 -22.62 -10.85 8.37
CA TYR A 242 -23.46 -11.90 8.95
C TYR A 242 -22.81 -13.28 8.83
N LEU A 243 -22.28 -13.64 7.65
CA LEU A 243 -21.63 -14.94 7.43
C LEU A 243 -20.33 -15.09 8.23
N CYS A 244 -19.51 -14.04 8.31
CA CYS A 244 -18.25 -14.06 9.07
C CYS A 244 -18.47 -14.15 10.59
N CYS A 245 -19.48 -13.45 11.13
CA CYS A 245 -19.84 -13.57 12.55
C CYS A 245 -20.42 -14.95 12.88
N PHE A 246 -21.24 -15.53 11.98
CA PHE A 246 -21.85 -16.84 12.19
C PHE A 246 -20.81 -17.99 12.25
N LEU A 247 -19.70 -17.85 11.51
CA LEU A 247 -18.62 -18.83 11.48
C LEU A 247 -17.62 -18.68 12.63
N SER A 248 -17.53 -17.50 13.26
CA SER A 248 -16.48 -17.22 14.26
C SER A 248 -16.97 -17.18 15.71
N PHE A 249 -18.24 -16.83 15.95
CA PHE A 249 -18.78 -16.72 17.31
C PHE A 249 -20.21 -17.26 17.33
N GLY A 250 -20.41 -18.40 18.01
CA GLY A 250 -21.70 -19.09 18.10
C GLY A 250 -22.88 -18.19 18.50
N MET A 251 -24.08 -18.65 18.14
CA MET A 251 -25.42 -18.03 18.12
C MET A 251 -25.81 -17.03 19.23
N VAL A 252 -25.10 -16.96 20.35
CA VAL A 252 -25.50 -16.19 21.53
C VAL A 252 -25.19 -14.69 21.38
N TYR A 253 -24.12 -14.31 20.67
CA TYR A 253 -23.70 -12.90 20.56
C TYR A 253 -24.42 -12.11 19.44
N CYS A 254 -24.93 -12.79 18.42
CA CYS A 254 -25.61 -12.15 17.29
C CYS A 254 -26.95 -11.50 17.69
N ARG A 255 -27.59 -11.94 18.78
CA ARG A 255 -28.93 -11.45 19.16
C ARG A 255 -28.88 -10.05 19.77
N GLU A 256 -27.86 -9.70 20.56
CA GLU A 256 -27.73 -8.36 21.16
C GLU A 256 -27.32 -7.26 20.17
N ILE A 257 -26.53 -7.61 19.16
CA ILE A 257 -26.11 -6.67 18.11
C ILE A 257 -27.29 -6.30 17.20
N PHE A 258 -28.19 -7.25 16.93
CA PHE A 258 -29.36 -7.02 16.09
C PHE A 258 -30.40 -6.11 16.75
N THR A 259 -30.62 -6.22 18.07
CA THR A 259 -31.55 -5.35 18.80
C THR A 259 -31.04 -3.90 18.92
N ARG A 260 -29.71 -3.68 18.87
CA ARG A 260 -29.13 -2.33 18.86
C ARG A 260 -29.10 -1.69 17.47
N ALA A 261 -29.01 -2.49 16.40
CA ALA A 261 -29.00 -1.98 15.03
C ALA A 261 -30.39 -1.49 14.54
N THR A 262 -31.48 -2.07 15.05
CA THR A 262 -32.85 -1.61 14.72
C THR A 262 -33.25 -0.34 15.48
N ALA A 263 -32.61 -0.03 16.61
CA ALA A 263 -32.86 1.19 17.38
C ALA A 263 -32.29 2.48 16.75
N TRP A 264 -31.50 2.36 15.67
CA TRP A 264 -30.94 3.50 14.92
C TRP A 264 -31.77 3.89 13.69
N ARG A 265 -32.96 3.30 13.51
CA ARG A 265 -33.91 3.59 12.43
C ARG A 265 -35.26 4.17 12.89
N SER A 266 -35.34 4.66 14.14
CA SER A 266 -36.43 5.53 14.62
C SER A 266 -35.90 6.90 14.97
#